data_AF-A0A2V8NWV5-F1
#
_entry.id   AF-A0A2V8NWV5-F1
#
_cell.length_a   1.000
_cell.length_b   1.000
_cell.length_c   1.000
_cell.angle_alpha   90.00
_cell.angle_beta   90.00
_cell.angle_gamma   90.00
#
_symmetry.space_group_name_H-M   'P 1'
#
loop_
_entity.id
_entity.type
_entity.pdbx_description
1 polymer ?
#
loop_
_entity_poly.entity_id
_entity_poly.type
_entity_poly.pdbx_seq_one_letter_code
_entity_poly.pdbx_strand_id
1 'polypeptide(L)'
;KIMNKRTYLSLGIAALAIGLTTGLIIRGQQQQKPDASMTPQQMDEMNKRGDQAMGFDHLKTTHHFLLASDGGSIQVEANDTKDKQSRDQIRQHLRHIAMMFGEGNFQVPMLVHSETPPGAEVMQKLKAEISYKYKETERVH
;
A
#
# COMPACT_ATOMS: atom_id res chain seq x y z
N LYS A 1 26.41 24.77 -30.96
CA LYS A 1 25.73 23.45 -31.12
C LYS A 1 24.88 23.21 -29.87
N ILE A 2 23.68 22.68 -30.06
CA ILE A 2 22.45 23.02 -29.34
C ILE A 2 22.40 22.53 -27.88
N MET A 3 21.93 23.43 -27.03
CA MET A 3 21.63 23.31 -25.60
C MET A 3 20.17 22.86 -25.45
N ASN A 4 19.91 21.71 -24.84
CA ASN A 4 18.56 21.24 -24.55
C ASN A 4 18.08 21.78 -23.20
N LYS A 5 17.39 22.93 -23.24
CA LYS A 5 16.62 23.48 -22.13
C LYS A 5 15.43 22.57 -21.84
N ARG A 6 15.27 22.11 -20.60
CA ARG A 6 13.97 21.65 -20.08
C ARG A 6 13.43 22.73 -19.16
N THR A 7 12.55 23.53 -19.74
CA THR A 7 11.75 24.55 -19.06
C THR A 7 10.74 23.85 -18.15
N TYR A 8 10.79 24.10 -16.84
CA TYR A 8 9.67 23.81 -15.95
C TYR A 8 9.08 25.15 -15.48
N LEU A 9 7.87 25.41 -15.96
CA LEU A 9 7.02 26.52 -15.56
C LEU A 9 6.27 26.06 -14.30
N SER A 10 6.75 26.42 -13.11
CA SER A 10 5.97 26.31 -11.88
C SER A 10 5.32 27.67 -11.61
N LEU A 11 4.04 27.78 -11.96
CA LEU A 11 3.16 28.84 -11.46
C LEU A 11 3.10 28.72 -9.93
N GLY A 12 3.46 29.81 -9.25
CA GLY A 12 3.44 29.89 -7.81
C GLY A 12 2.03 29.96 -7.24
N ILE A 13 1.88 29.44 -6.03
CA ILE A 13 1.02 30.07 -5.04
C ILE A 13 1.93 30.42 -3.86
N ALA A 14 2.16 31.72 -3.71
CA ALA A 14 2.66 32.29 -2.48
C ALA A 14 1.52 32.26 -1.45
N ALA A 15 1.77 31.65 -0.30
CA ALA A 15 1.01 31.93 0.91
C ALA A 15 2.01 32.18 2.03
N LEU A 16 2.36 33.47 2.21
CA LEU A 16 3.01 33.97 3.41
C LEU A 16 1.95 34.81 4.13
N ALA A 17 1.43 34.33 5.26
CA ALA A 17 0.84 35.18 6.28
C ALA A 17 0.90 34.50 7.65
N ILE A 18 1.52 35.23 8.56
CA ILE A 18 1.82 34.93 9.96
C ILE A 18 0.54 35.02 10.80
N GLY A 19 0.38 34.11 11.76
CA GLY A 19 -0.67 34.16 12.78
C GLY A 19 -0.19 33.56 14.10
N LEU A 20 0.53 34.36 14.89
CA LEU A 20 0.73 34.14 16.32
C LEU A 20 -0.62 34.36 17.04
N THR A 21 -1.28 33.29 17.47
CA THR A 21 -2.25 33.34 18.58
C THR A 21 -2.13 32.10 19.45
N THR A 22 -1.87 32.38 20.72
CA THR A 22 -1.80 31.51 21.88
C THR A 22 -2.97 30.55 22.05
N GLY A 23 -2.64 29.30 22.42
CA GLY A 23 -3.29 28.59 23.53
C GLY A 23 -4.58 27.81 23.24
N LEU A 24 -4.44 26.56 22.82
CA LEU A 24 -5.10 25.42 23.47
C LEU A 24 -4.38 24.13 23.05
N ILE A 25 -3.42 23.67 23.86
CA ILE A 25 -2.90 22.31 23.75
C ILE A 25 -4.03 21.40 24.24
N ILE A 26 -4.97 21.05 23.37
CA ILE A 26 -5.73 19.83 23.57
C ILE A 26 -4.70 18.73 23.37
N ARG A 27 -4.25 18.15 24.49
CA ARG A 27 -3.59 16.86 24.49
C ARG A 27 -4.56 15.88 23.84
N GLY A 28 -4.47 15.76 22.51
CA GLY A 28 -4.93 14.60 21.78
C GLY A 28 -4.03 13.44 22.18
N GLN A 29 -4.15 12.96 23.41
CA GLN A 29 -4.02 11.53 23.64
C GLN A 29 -5.18 10.92 22.84
N GLN A 30 -4.98 10.73 21.53
CA GLN A 30 -5.48 9.50 20.94
C GLN A 30 -4.82 8.43 21.80
N GLN A 31 -5.56 7.96 22.80
CA GLN A 31 -5.31 6.68 23.42
C GLN A 31 -5.30 5.70 22.24
N GLN A 32 -4.11 5.38 21.74
CA GLN A 32 -3.92 4.10 21.07
C GLN A 32 -4.41 3.10 22.10
N LYS A 33 -5.60 2.54 21.84
CA LYS A 33 -6.08 1.37 22.57
C LYS A 33 -4.92 0.38 22.54
N PRO A 34 -4.58 -0.27 23.66
CA PRO A 34 -3.56 -1.29 23.64
C PRO A 34 -3.95 -2.28 22.54
N ASP A 35 -3.06 -2.47 21.56
CA ASP A 35 -3.24 -3.49 20.54
C ASP A 35 -3.61 -4.77 21.28
N ALA A 36 -4.84 -5.24 21.10
CA ALA A 36 -5.20 -6.57 21.52
C ALA A 36 -4.32 -7.48 20.67
N SER A 37 -3.22 -7.96 21.24
CA SER A 37 -2.31 -8.86 20.57
C SER A 37 -3.11 -10.04 20.05
N MET A 38 -3.12 -10.21 18.73
CA MET A 38 -3.82 -11.29 18.05
C MET A 38 -3.43 -12.64 18.65
N THR A 39 -4.41 -13.48 18.99
CA THR A 39 -4.13 -14.84 19.47
C THR A 39 -3.55 -15.69 18.33
N PRO A 40 -2.82 -16.78 18.63
CA PRO A 40 -2.31 -17.68 17.60
C PRO A 40 -3.41 -18.23 16.67
N GLN A 41 -4.61 -18.49 17.20
CA GLN A 41 -5.76 -18.95 16.42
C GLN A 41 -6.24 -17.88 15.44
N GLN A 42 -6.33 -16.63 15.88
CA GLN A 42 -6.72 -15.52 15.01
C GLN A 42 -5.69 -15.29 13.88
N MET A 43 -4.39 -15.47 14.20
CA MET A 43 -3.33 -15.37 13.20
C MET A 43 -3.41 -16.50 12.17
N ASP A 44 -3.65 -17.74 12.59
CA ASP A 44 -3.81 -18.88 11.69
C ASP A 44 -5.00 -18.69 10.74
N GLU A 45 -6.14 -18.22 11.25
CA GLU A 45 -7.31 -17.92 10.42
C GLU A 45 -7.11 -16.72 9.49
N MET A 46 -6.34 -15.72 9.90
CA MET A 46 -5.92 -14.63 9.01
C MET A 46 -5.03 -15.15 7.89
N ASN A 47 -4.06 -16.00 8.21
CA ASN A 47 -3.12 -16.57 7.24
C ASN A 47 -3.84 -17.45 6.21
N LYS A 48 -4.76 -18.32 6.64
CA LYS A 48 -5.61 -19.13 5.74
C LYS A 48 -6.39 -18.27 4.76
N ARG A 49 -7.04 -17.20 5.25
CA ARG A 49 -7.77 -16.25 4.39
C ARG A 49 -6.83 -15.49 3.46
N GLY A 50 -5.63 -15.16 3.94
CA GLY A 50 -4.54 -14.60 3.16
C GLY A 50 -4.22 -15.46 1.93
N ASP A 51 -3.90 -16.73 2.15
CA ASP A 51 -3.55 -17.67 1.06
C ASP A 51 -4.69 -17.85 0.07
N GLN A 52 -5.93 -17.95 0.56
CA GLN A 52 -7.12 -18.06 -0.28
C GLN A 52 -7.34 -16.80 -1.12
N ALA A 53 -7.23 -15.61 -0.53
CA ALA A 53 -7.44 -14.35 -1.22
C ALA A 53 -6.31 -14.02 -2.21
N MET A 54 -5.07 -14.39 -1.89
CA MET A 54 -3.91 -14.18 -2.74
C MET A 54 -3.78 -15.21 -3.86
N GLY A 55 -4.21 -16.46 -3.61
CA GLY A 55 -4.10 -17.56 -4.56
C GLY A 55 -2.72 -18.24 -4.56
N PHE A 56 -1.89 -17.99 -3.55
CA PHE A 56 -0.59 -18.62 -3.35
C PHE A 56 -0.26 -18.72 -1.86
N ASP A 57 0.66 -19.61 -1.51
CA ASP A 57 1.17 -19.80 -0.14
C ASP A 57 2.05 -18.61 0.26
N HIS A 58 1.58 -17.82 1.22
CA HIS A 58 2.30 -16.65 1.71
C HIS A 58 3.65 -16.99 2.33
N LEU A 59 3.83 -18.19 2.91
CA LEU A 59 5.11 -18.62 3.52
C LEU A 59 6.21 -18.87 2.48
N LYS A 60 5.84 -19.05 1.21
CA LYS A 60 6.79 -19.11 0.09
C LYS A 60 7.14 -17.75 -0.46
N THR A 61 6.63 -16.68 0.13
CA THR A 61 6.79 -15.32 -0.37
C THR A 61 7.28 -14.37 0.72
N THR A 62 7.87 -13.26 0.31
CA THR A 62 8.19 -12.13 1.19
C THR A 62 7.51 -10.88 0.65
N HIS A 63 6.86 -10.13 1.54
CA HIS A 63 6.22 -8.85 1.24
C HIS A 63 7.07 -7.70 1.78
N HIS A 64 7.42 -6.76 0.92
CA HIS A 64 8.13 -5.54 1.26
C HIS A 64 7.21 -4.35 1.05
N PHE A 65 7.03 -3.54 2.10
CA PHE A 65 6.29 -2.29 2.05
C PHE A 65 7.30 -1.15 2.02
N LEU A 66 7.46 -0.53 0.86
CA LEU A 66 8.45 0.52 0.62
C LEU A 66 7.74 1.88 0.56
N LEU A 67 8.26 2.86 1.30
CA LEU A 67 7.75 4.22 1.30
C LEU A 67 8.60 5.11 0.37
N ALA A 68 7.94 6.02 -0.34
CA ALA A 68 8.57 7.02 -1.19
C ALA A 68 7.93 8.39 -0.94
N SER A 69 8.59 9.48 -1.35
CA SER A 69 8.09 10.84 -1.14
C SER A 69 6.76 11.12 -1.87
N ASP A 70 6.46 10.37 -2.92
CA ASP A 70 5.26 10.49 -3.76
C ASP A 70 4.29 9.30 -3.61
N GLY A 71 4.48 8.46 -2.58
CA GLY A 71 3.62 7.31 -2.30
C GLY A 71 4.39 6.14 -1.70
N GLY A 72 4.22 4.96 -2.30
CA GLY A 72 4.89 3.74 -1.87
C GLY A 72 4.66 2.58 -2.82
N SER A 73 5.30 1.45 -2.55
CA SER A 73 5.15 0.23 -3.31
C SER A 73 5.06 -0.99 -2.41
N ILE A 74 4.19 -1.93 -2.77
CA ILE A 74 4.19 -3.28 -2.21
C ILE A 74 4.93 -4.16 -3.21
N GLN A 75 6.09 -4.66 -2.79
CA GLN A 75 6.87 -5.62 -3.56
C GLN A 75 6.67 -7.00 -2.95
N VAL A 76 6.35 -7.99 -3.77
CA VAL A 76 6.16 -9.37 -3.34
C VAL A 76 7.09 -10.25 -4.14
N GLU A 77 7.84 -11.09 -3.45
CA GLU A 77 8.83 -11.97 -4.05
C GLU A 77 8.65 -13.41 -3.60
N ALA A 78 8.92 -14.36 -4.49
CA ALA A 78 9.08 -15.75 -4.08
C ALA A 78 10.39 -15.90 -3.28
N ASN A 79 10.39 -16.74 -2.24
CA ASN A 79 11.56 -16.96 -1.40
C ASN A 79 12.66 -17.72 -2.15
N ASP A 80 12.28 -18.70 -2.98
CA ASP A 80 13.19 -19.42 -3.87
C ASP A 80 13.13 -18.87 -5.31
N THR A 81 14.29 -18.50 -5.86
CA THR A 81 14.47 -18.06 -7.25
C THR A 81 13.99 -19.07 -8.29
N LYS A 82 13.96 -20.36 -7.95
CA LYS A 82 13.51 -21.45 -8.82
C LYS A 82 12.00 -21.69 -8.71
N ASP A 83 11.31 -21.10 -7.73
CA ASP A 83 9.87 -21.22 -7.57
C ASP A 83 9.14 -20.32 -8.57
N LYS A 84 9.13 -20.78 -9.82
CA LYS A 84 8.42 -20.11 -10.92
C LYS A 84 6.91 -20.09 -10.69
N GLN A 85 6.36 -21.07 -9.97
CA GLN A 85 4.94 -21.14 -9.69
C GLN A 85 4.50 -19.98 -8.79
N SER A 86 5.13 -19.83 -7.61
CA SER A 86 4.83 -18.71 -6.72
C SER A 86 5.09 -17.37 -7.39
N ARG A 87 6.18 -17.24 -8.15
CA ARG A 87 6.46 -16.02 -8.93
C ARG A 87 5.31 -15.68 -9.88
N ASP A 88 4.84 -16.64 -10.68
CA ASP A 88 3.80 -16.38 -11.68
C ASP A 88 2.44 -16.09 -11.02
N GLN A 89 2.12 -16.76 -9.90
CA GLN A 89 0.95 -16.46 -9.07
C GLN A 89 1.00 -15.04 -8.47
N ILE A 90 2.14 -14.63 -7.91
CA ILE A 90 2.37 -13.26 -7.42
C ILE A 90 2.12 -12.25 -8.53
N ARG A 91 2.68 -12.48 -9.73
CA ARG A 91 2.52 -11.57 -10.87
C ARG A 91 1.06 -11.44 -11.29
N GLN A 92 0.32 -12.55 -11.33
CA GLN A 92 -1.11 -12.55 -11.61
C GLN A 92 -1.88 -11.77 -10.54
N HIS A 93 -1.62 -12.04 -9.26
CA HIS A 93 -2.26 -11.39 -8.13
C HIS A 93 -2.03 -9.88 -8.13
N LEU A 94 -0.78 -9.43 -8.29
CA LEU A 94 -0.43 -8.01 -8.28
C LEU A 94 -1.05 -7.23 -9.46
N ARG A 95 -1.16 -7.86 -10.63
CA ARG A 95 -1.90 -7.28 -11.78
C ARG A 95 -3.39 -7.11 -11.45
N HIS A 96 -3.99 -8.13 -10.83
CA HIS A 96 -5.40 -8.10 -10.44
C HIS A 96 -5.68 -7.00 -9.41
N ILE A 97 -4.91 -6.93 -8.31
CA ILE A 97 -5.15 -5.90 -7.29
C ILE A 97 -4.85 -4.49 -7.80
N ALA A 98 -3.89 -4.29 -8.72
CA ALA A 98 -3.66 -2.99 -9.32
C ALA A 98 -4.89 -2.50 -10.11
N MET A 99 -5.55 -3.40 -10.84
CA MET A 99 -6.81 -3.11 -11.52
C MET A 99 -7.92 -2.78 -10.51
N MET A 100 -8.17 -3.66 -9.53
CA MET A 100 -9.23 -3.46 -8.53
C MET A 100 -9.03 -2.16 -7.74
N PHE A 101 -7.80 -1.88 -7.29
CA PHE A 101 -7.52 -0.67 -6.52
C PHE A 101 -7.68 0.58 -7.39
N GLY A 102 -7.32 0.53 -8.68
CA GLY A 102 -7.62 1.59 -9.65
C GLY A 102 -9.12 1.87 -9.80
N GLU A 103 -9.96 0.86 -9.60
CA GLU A 103 -11.43 1.00 -9.59
C GLU A 103 -11.98 1.47 -8.22
N GLY A 104 -11.12 1.63 -7.21
CA GLY A 104 -11.51 1.92 -5.83
C GLY A 104 -12.11 0.70 -5.10
N ASN A 105 -11.82 -0.52 -5.58
CA ASN A 105 -12.30 -1.77 -5.02
C ASN A 105 -11.21 -2.42 -4.13
N PHE A 106 -11.38 -2.32 -2.82
CA PHE A 106 -10.45 -2.86 -1.82
C PHE A 106 -10.94 -4.13 -1.13
N GLN A 107 -11.82 -4.91 -1.77
CA GLN A 107 -12.41 -6.10 -1.13
C GLN A 107 -11.38 -7.17 -0.75
N VAL A 108 -10.31 -7.35 -1.53
CA VAL A 108 -9.27 -8.37 -1.27
C VAL A 108 -8.65 -8.21 0.13
N PRO A 109 -8.07 -7.05 0.51
CA PRO A 109 -7.53 -6.90 1.86
C PRO A 109 -8.61 -6.99 2.94
N MET A 110 -9.86 -6.59 2.66
CA MET A 110 -10.96 -6.77 3.62
C MET A 110 -11.25 -8.25 3.92
N LEU A 111 -11.14 -9.14 2.92
CA LEU A 111 -11.28 -10.58 3.13
C LEU A 111 -10.18 -11.15 4.04
N VAL A 112 -8.94 -10.65 3.92
CA VAL A 112 -7.81 -11.08 4.76
C VAL A 112 -7.93 -10.54 6.18
N HIS A 113 -8.38 -9.31 6.37
CA HIS A 113 -8.49 -8.69 7.68
C HIS A 113 -9.82 -8.97 8.40
N SER A 114 -10.87 -9.44 7.70
CA SER A 114 -12.24 -9.58 8.23
C SER A 114 -12.82 -8.27 8.77
N GLU A 115 -12.29 -7.16 8.28
CA GLU A 115 -12.72 -5.81 8.63
C GLU A 115 -12.32 -4.86 7.49
N THR A 116 -12.85 -3.65 7.52
CA THR A 116 -12.39 -2.58 6.64
C THR A 116 -11.05 -2.04 7.18
N PRO A 117 -9.93 -2.16 6.44
CA PRO A 117 -8.67 -1.59 6.90
C PRO A 117 -8.78 -0.07 7.05
N PRO A 118 -8.17 0.52 8.08
CA PRO A 118 -8.12 1.98 8.23
C PRO A 118 -7.63 2.65 6.95
N GLY A 119 -8.35 3.66 6.48
CA GLY A 119 -8.01 4.42 5.27
C GLY A 119 -8.62 3.88 3.96
N ALA A 120 -9.12 2.63 3.91
CA ALA A 120 -9.67 2.06 2.68
C ALA A 120 -10.85 2.89 2.11
N GLU A 121 -11.74 3.39 2.96
CA GLU A 121 -12.85 4.27 2.53
C GLU A 121 -12.36 5.61 1.97
N VAL A 122 -11.29 6.17 2.54
CA VAL A 122 -10.68 7.42 2.05
C VAL A 122 -10.04 7.17 0.69
N MET A 123 -9.28 6.07 0.55
CA MET A 123 -8.66 5.68 -0.71
C MET A 123 -9.69 5.41 -1.80
N GLN A 124 -10.86 4.85 -1.46
CA GLN A 124 -11.97 4.68 -2.39
C GLN A 124 -12.55 6.02 -2.88
N LYS A 125 -12.76 6.98 -1.97
CA LYS A 125 -13.24 8.33 -2.33
C LYS A 125 -12.24 9.07 -3.22
N LEU A 126 -10.95 8.86 -2.99
CA LEU A 126 -9.84 9.48 -3.73
C LEU A 126 -9.40 8.67 -4.96
N LYS A 127 -10.20 7.72 -5.47
CA LYS A 127 -9.80 6.87 -6.61
C LYS A 127 -9.36 7.64 -7.85
N ALA A 128 -9.85 8.87 -8.03
CA ALA A 128 -9.45 9.74 -9.15
C ALA A 128 -8.09 10.42 -8.94
N GLU A 129 -7.60 10.46 -7.70
CA GLU A 129 -6.35 11.12 -7.31
C GLU A 129 -5.21 10.11 -7.05
N ILE A 130 -5.53 8.84 -6.79
CA ILE A 130 -4.56 7.78 -6.51
C ILE A 130 -4.41 6.85 -7.73
N SER A 131 -3.17 6.63 -8.16
CA SER A 131 -2.87 5.71 -9.27
C SER A 131 -2.16 4.46 -8.76
N TYR A 132 -2.70 3.29 -9.12
CA TYR A 132 -2.08 1.99 -8.86
C TYR A 132 -1.51 1.44 -10.16
N LYS A 133 -0.24 1.03 -10.12
CA LYS A 133 0.46 0.48 -11.29
C LYS A 133 1.19 -0.78 -10.90
N TYR A 134 0.98 -1.82 -11.68
CA TYR A 134 1.81 -3.01 -11.61
C TYR A 134 3.12 -2.79 -12.35
N LYS A 135 4.23 -3.27 -11.76
CA LYS A 135 5.55 -3.28 -12.38
C LYS A 135 6.25 -4.59 -12.05
N GLU A 136 6.73 -5.29 -13.07
CA GLU A 136 7.64 -6.41 -12.88
C GLU A 136 9.03 -5.89 -12.52
N THR A 137 9.64 -6.56 -11.55
CA THR A 137 11.04 -6.36 -11.20
C THR A 137 11.82 -7.63 -11.56
N GLU A 138 13.07 -7.44 -11.96
CA GLU A 138 14.06 -8.49 -11.82
C GLU A 138 14.29 -8.71 -10.33
N ARG A 139 14.55 -9.95 -9.93
CA ARG A 139 15.00 -10.19 -8.55
C ARG A 139 16.41 -9.62 -8.43
N VAL A 140 16.53 -8.50 -7.73
CA VAL A 140 17.81 -7.93 -7.35
C VAL A 140 18.12 -8.56 -6.00
N HIS A 141 18.92 -9.63 -5.95
CA HIS A 141 19.74 -10.15 -4.83
C HIS A 141 20.06 -11.63 -5.05
#